data_AF-A0A1T5L6G1-F1
#
_entry.id   AF-A0A1T5L6G1-F1
#
_cell.length_a   1.000
_cell.length_b   1.000
_cell.length_c   1.000
_cell.angle_alpha   90.00
_cell.angle_beta   90.00
_cell.angle_gamma   90.00
#
_symmetry.space_group_name_H-M   'P 1'
#
loop_
_entity.id
_entity.type
_entity.pdbx_description
1 polymer ?
#
loop_
_entity_poly.entity_id
_entity_poly.type
_entity_poly.pdbx_seq_one_letter_code
_entity_poly.pdbx_strand_id
1 'polypeptide(L)'
;MELIILFVVLAGLMFFMSQRTRKQQKQQAEFRSQLEPGQEVMTGSGLFGTVVEVDEANDTVTIESTPGSQTRWLRAAIAKRIDTPADEAALATDETDVTTDSAETGTITSGDAHVDVPDDLSSLDTAQREYRDQQRRDEGEAGSATK
;
A
#
# COMPACT_ATOMS: atom_id res chain seq x y z
N MET A 1 -10.50 -46.30 -21.93
CA MET A 1 -11.76 -45.53 -21.97
C MET A 1 -11.89 -44.63 -20.75
N GLU A 2 -11.72 -45.13 -19.53
CA GLU A 2 -11.80 -44.32 -18.29
C GLU A 2 -10.73 -43.22 -18.16
N LEU A 3 -9.49 -43.51 -18.59
CA LEU A 3 -8.38 -42.54 -18.57
C LEU A 3 -8.62 -41.36 -19.53
N ILE A 4 -9.36 -41.58 -20.62
CA ILE A 4 -9.73 -40.53 -21.58
C ILE A 4 -10.76 -39.59 -20.94
N ILE A 5 -11.73 -40.13 -20.20
CA ILE A 5 -12.74 -39.34 -19.48
C ILE A 5 -12.05 -38.47 -18.42
N LEU A 6 -11.08 -39.01 -17.68
CA LEU A 6 -10.30 -38.23 -16.69
C LEU A 6 -9.55 -37.06 -17.33
N PHE A 7 -8.89 -37.29 -18.47
CA PHE A 7 -8.18 -36.22 -19.19
C PHE A 7 -9.13 -35.15 -19.75
N VAL A 8 -10.32 -35.54 -20.22
CA VAL A 8 -11.34 -34.59 -20.71
C VAL A 8 -11.87 -33.72 -19.57
N VAL A 9 -12.13 -34.29 -18.39
CA VAL A 9 -12.57 -33.55 -17.20
C VAL A 9 -11.47 -32.58 -16.73
N LEU A 10 -10.23 -33.03 -16.67
CA LEU A 10 -9.09 -32.18 -16.26
C LEU A 10 -8.87 -31.02 -17.24
N ALA A 11 -8.94 -31.28 -18.55
CA ALA A 11 -8.82 -30.25 -19.58
C ALA A 11 -9.98 -29.23 -19.51
N GLY A 12 -11.21 -29.69 -19.23
CA GLY A 12 -12.38 -28.82 -19.04
C GLY A 12 -12.24 -27.89 -17.83
N LEU A 13 -11.77 -28.42 -16.68
CA LEU A 13 -11.53 -27.63 -15.47
C LEU A 13 -10.40 -26.60 -15.66
N MET A 14 -9.30 -26.97 -16.30
CA MET A 14 -8.23 -26.03 -16.62
C MET A 14 -8.66 -24.95 -17.60
N PHE A 15 -9.48 -25.29 -18.61
CA PHE A 15 -10.00 -24.30 -19.55
C PHE A 15 -10.92 -23.29 -18.85
N PHE A 16 -11.81 -23.76 -17.96
CA PHE A 16 -12.70 -22.90 -17.19
C PHE A 16 -11.93 -21.98 -16.21
N MET A 17 -10.94 -22.52 -15.49
CA MET A 17 -10.07 -21.72 -14.61
C MET A 17 -9.24 -20.71 -15.41
N SER A 18 -8.62 -21.12 -16.52
CA SER A 18 -7.81 -20.22 -17.35
C SER A 18 -8.63 -19.05 -17.89
N GLN A 19 -9.87 -19.30 -18.28
CA GLN A 19 -10.77 -18.25 -18.74
C GLN A 19 -11.11 -17.25 -17.63
N ARG A 20 -11.27 -17.71 -16.39
CA ARG A 20 -11.56 -16.85 -15.23
C ARG A 20 -10.33 -16.03 -14.81
N THR A 21 -9.15 -16.63 -14.78
CA THR A 21 -7.90 -15.94 -14.45
C THR A 21 -7.54 -14.87 -15.47
N ARG A 22 -7.74 -15.15 -16.77
CA ARG A 22 -7.50 -14.18 -17.85
C ARG A 22 -8.39 -12.94 -17.72
N LYS A 23 -9.64 -13.09 -17.27
CA LYS A 23 -10.55 -11.94 -17.06
C LYS A 23 -10.08 -11.03 -15.93
N GLN A 24 -9.63 -11.60 -14.81
CA GLN A 24 -9.14 -10.82 -13.67
C GLN A 24 -7.84 -10.07 -13.99
N GLN A 25 -6.91 -10.71 -14.71
CA GLN A 25 -5.68 -10.05 -15.15
C GLN A 25 -5.94 -8.91 -16.14
N LYS A 26 -6.93 -9.08 -17.04
CA LYS A 26 -7.34 -8.02 -17.96
C LYS A 26 -7.93 -6.83 -17.20
N GLN A 27 -8.81 -7.05 -16.24
CA GLN A 27 -9.40 -5.97 -15.44
C GLN A 27 -8.34 -5.16 -14.68
N GLN A 28 -7.33 -5.82 -14.10
CA GLN A 28 -6.22 -5.12 -13.45
C GLN A 28 -5.33 -4.34 -14.43
N ALA A 29 -5.12 -4.86 -15.64
CA ALA A 29 -4.36 -4.15 -16.68
C ALA A 29 -5.15 -2.97 -17.26
N GLU A 30 -6.46 -3.14 -17.41
CA GLU A 30 -7.37 -2.15 -17.97
C GLU A 30 -7.57 -0.96 -17.02
N PHE A 31 -7.65 -1.21 -15.70
CA PHE A 31 -7.68 -0.14 -14.69
C PHE A 31 -6.42 0.73 -14.74
N ARG A 32 -5.25 0.11 -14.97
CA ARG A 32 -4.01 0.86 -15.17
C ARG A 32 -4.10 1.71 -16.45
N SER A 33 -4.67 1.19 -17.55
CA SER A 33 -4.71 1.86 -18.85
C SER A 33 -5.57 3.12 -18.93
N GLN A 34 -6.45 3.34 -17.96
CA GLN A 34 -7.41 4.45 -18.03
C GLN A 34 -6.94 5.74 -17.33
N LEU A 35 -5.79 5.73 -16.66
CA LEU A 35 -5.30 6.90 -15.91
C LEU A 35 -4.84 8.00 -16.87
N GLU A 36 -5.49 9.15 -16.82
CA GLU A 36 -5.13 10.33 -17.62
C GLU A 36 -4.81 11.53 -16.71
N PRO A 37 -3.96 12.47 -17.17
CA PRO A 37 -3.74 13.73 -16.49
C PRO A 37 -5.05 14.51 -16.27
N GLY A 38 -5.17 15.16 -15.11
CA GLY A 38 -6.33 15.95 -14.70
C GLY A 38 -7.37 15.18 -13.88
N GLN A 39 -7.25 13.87 -13.76
CA GLN A 39 -8.17 13.06 -12.96
C GLN A 39 -7.81 13.07 -11.47
N GLU A 40 -8.83 13.10 -10.62
CA GLU A 40 -8.67 12.93 -9.17
C GLU A 40 -8.60 11.43 -8.83
N VAL A 41 -7.62 11.05 -8.02
CA VAL A 41 -7.33 9.66 -7.69
C VAL A 41 -7.02 9.49 -6.22
N MET A 42 -7.26 8.27 -5.73
CA MET A 42 -6.85 7.81 -4.41
C MET A 42 -5.81 6.69 -4.57
N THR A 43 -4.67 6.84 -3.91
CA THR A 43 -3.66 5.79 -3.81
C THR A 43 -4.09 4.70 -2.82
N GLY A 44 -3.47 3.53 -2.88
CA GLY A 44 -3.74 2.44 -1.93
C GLY A 44 -3.45 2.76 -0.47
N SER A 45 -2.64 3.79 -0.20
CA SER A 45 -2.36 4.28 1.16
C SER A 45 -3.38 5.31 1.66
N GLY A 46 -4.38 5.66 0.84
CA GLY A 46 -5.40 6.67 1.16
C GLY A 46 -4.98 8.11 0.84
N LEU A 47 -3.91 8.33 0.05
CA LEU A 47 -3.54 9.67 -0.41
C LEU A 47 -4.47 10.07 -1.55
N PHE A 48 -5.07 11.25 -1.43
CA PHE A 48 -5.82 11.89 -2.51
C PHE A 48 -4.93 12.87 -3.27
N GLY A 49 -5.20 13.01 -4.56
CA GLY A 49 -4.58 14.03 -5.37
C GLY A 49 -5.01 13.96 -6.83
N THR A 50 -4.50 14.90 -7.61
CA THR A 50 -4.77 14.99 -9.04
C THR A 50 -3.56 14.49 -9.83
N VAL A 51 -3.81 13.69 -10.87
CA VAL A 51 -2.75 13.25 -11.79
C VAL A 51 -2.28 14.45 -12.61
N VAL A 52 -0.99 14.78 -12.55
CA VAL A 52 -0.41 15.88 -13.35
C VAL A 52 0.24 15.34 -14.62
N GLU A 53 0.89 14.19 -14.51
CA GLU A 53 1.65 13.59 -15.60
C GLU A 53 1.64 12.06 -15.48
N VAL A 54 1.59 11.38 -16.62
CA VAL A 54 1.71 9.93 -16.72
C VAL A 54 2.87 9.61 -17.65
N ASP A 55 3.86 8.89 -17.14
CA ASP A 55 4.98 8.38 -17.93
C ASP A 55 4.74 6.89 -18.23
N GLU A 56 4.32 6.62 -19.47
CA GLU A 56 4.06 5.27 -19.98
C GLU A 56 5.33 4.43 -20.15
N ALA A 57 6.50 5.07 -20.35
CA ALA A 57 7.75 4.35 -20.58
C ALA A 57 8.28 3.73 -19.28
N ASN A 58 8.07 4.42 -18.15
CA ASN A 58 8.54 3.98 -16.83
C ASN A 58 7.42 3.44 -15.92
N ASP A 59 6.17 3.39 -16.38
CA ASP A 59 4.99 3.00 -15.60
C ASP A 59 4.82 3.82 -14.30
N THR A 60 5.15 5.12 -14.37
CA THR A 60 5.06 6.06 -13.24
C THR A 60 4.03 7.14 -13.48
N VAL A 61 3.45 7.65 -12.39
CA VAL A 61 2.49 8.74 -12.39
C VAL A 61 2.95 9.82 -11.41
N THR A 62 2.78 11.08 -11.78
CA THR A 62 3.03 12.22 -10.90
C THR A 62 1.68 12.70 -10.35
N ILE A 63 1.55 12.72 -9.03
CA ILE A 63 0.33 13.13 -8.33
C ILE A 63 0.61 14.42 -7.57
N GLU A 64 -0.30 15.37 -7.66
CA GLU A 64 -0.32 16.59 -6.86
C GLU A 64 -1.42 16.51 -5.80
N SER A 65 -1.03 16.52 -4.52
CA SER A 65 -1.98 16.47 -3.38
C SER A 65 -2.30 17.84 -2.80
N THR A 66 -1.35 18.75 -2.85
CA THR A 66 -1.50 20.15 -2.46
C THR A 66 -0.83 21.03 -3.51
N PRO A 67 -1.25 22.31 -3.66
CA PRO A 67 -0.70 23.20 -4.67
C PRO A 67 0.83 23.23 -4.63
N GLY A 68 1.47 22.76 -5.70
CA GLY A 68 2.93 22.71 -5.83
C GLY A 68 3.65 21.57 -5.11
N SER A 69 2.93 20.62 -4.49
CA SER A 69 3.50 19.40 -3.91
C SER A 69 3.27 18.22 -4.85
N GLN A 70 4.27 17.94 -5.68
CA GLN A 70 4.23 16.85 -6.65
C GLN A 70 5.08 15.67 -6.17
N THR A 71 4.50 14.47 -6.25
CA THR A 71 5.15 13.23 -5.85
C THR A 71 5.00 12.19 -6.95
N ARG A 72 6.06 11.41 -7.18
CA ARG A 72 6.08 10.37 -8.22
C ARG A 72 5.81 9.02 -7.60
N TRP A 73 4.87 8.29 -8.19
CA TRP A 73 4.42 6.99 -7.75
C TRP A 73 4.43 6.01 -8.90
N LEU A 74 4.47 4.71 -8.58
CA LEU A 74 4.17 3.69 -9.57
C LEU A 74 2.69 3.76 -9.93
N ARG A 75 2.36 3.48 -11.18
CA ARG A 75 0.96 3.43 -11.65
C ARG A 75 0.13 2.39 -10.92
N ALA A 76 0.79 1.31 -10.46
CA ALA A 76 0.20 0.28 -9.61
C ALA A 76 -0.19 0.75 -8.20
N ALA A 77 0.29 1.93 -7.75
CA ALA A 77 -0.06 2.48 -6.45
C ALA A 77 -1.45 3.16 -6.44
N ILE A 78 -2.04 3.41 -7.61
CA ILE A 78 -3.39 3.99 -7.72
C ILE A 78 -4.43 2.90 -7.46
N ALA A 79 -5.28 3.12 -6.45
CA ALA A 79 -6.30 2.16 -6.04
C ALA A 79 -7.67 2.47 -6.64
N LYS A 80 -8.04 3.75 -6.71
CA LYS A 80 -9.36 4.16 -7.20
C LYS A 80 -9.28 5.53 -7.89
N ARG A 81 -10.05 5.70 -8.98
CA ARG A 81 -10.37 7.01 -9.53
C ARG A 81 -11.55 7.61 -8.78
N ILE A 82 -11.45 8.88 -8.46
CA ILE A 82 -12.56 9.64 -7.93
C ILE A 82 -13.09 10.50 -9.06
N ASP A 83 -14.20 10.07 -9.63
CA ASP A 83 -14.97 10.94 -10.51
C ASP A 83 -15.64 11.98 -9.61
N THR A 84 -14.98 13.13 -9.42
CA THR A 84 -15.61 14.28 -8.79
C THR A 84 -16.67 14.79 -9.76
N PRO A 85 -17.96 14.74 -9.42
CA PRO A 85 -19.02 15.18 -10.30
C PRO A 85 -19.00 16.72 -10.37
N ALA A 86 -18.18 17.26 -11.25
CA ALA A 86 -18.29 18.66 -11.68
C ALA A 86 -19.28 18.70 -12.86
N ASP A 87 -20.50 19.12 -12.54
CA ASP A 87 -21.60 19.56 -13.43
C ASP A 87 -21.88 18.76 -14.73
N GLU A 88 -23.03 18.07 -14.68
CA GLU A 88 -23.90 17.61 -15.76
C GLU A 88 -23.39 16.57 -16.79
N ALA A 89 -24.02 15.39 -16.67
CA ALA A 89 -24.43 14.48 -17.74
C ALA A 89 -23.38 13.60 -18.43
N ALA A 90 -23.18 12.38 -17.90
CA ALA A 90 -23.57 11.16 -18.60
C ALA A 90 -23.46 9.91 -17.71
N LEU A 91 -24.56 9.15 -17.70
CA LEU A 91 -24.79 7.86 -17.08
C LEU A 91 -23.69 6.82 -17.39
N ALA A 92 -23.18 6.13 -16.36
CA ALA A 92 -23.11 4.67 -16.32
C ALA A 92 -22.73 4.19 -14.90
N THR A 93 -23.67 3.46 -14.32
CA THR A 93 -23.55 2.58 -13.16
C THR A 93 -22.35 1.63 -13.26
N ASP A 94 -21.54 1.55 -12.20
CA ASP A 94 -20.93 0.28 -11.81
C ASP A 94 -20.88 0.19 -10.28
N GLU A 95 -21.90 -0.46 -9.71
CA GLU A 95 -21.86 -0.99 -8.35
C GLU A 95 -20.96 -2.22 -8.37
N THR A 96 -19.68 -2.07 -8.01
CA THR A 96 -18.84 -3.22 -7.64
C THR A 96 -18.52 -3.19 -6.16
N ASP A 97 -19.41 -3.87 -5.44
CA ASP A 97 -19.20 -4.64 -4.22
C ASP A 97 -17.74 -4.74 -3.74
N VAL A 98 -17.43 -3.97 -2.69
CA VAL A 98 -16.22 -4.13 -1.90
C VAL A 98 -16.48 -5.26 -0.90
N THR A 99 -16.09 -6.48 -1.24
CA THR A 99 -15.88 -7.51 -0.21
C THR A 99 -14.59 -7.16 0.53
N THR A 100 -14.74 -6.40 1.62
CA THR A 100 -13.73 -6.25 2.67
C THR A 100 -13.66 -7.58 3.42
N ASP A 101 -12.64 -8.38 3.13
CA ASP A 101 -12.21 -9.45 4.02
C ASP A 101 -11.65 -8.80 5.30
N SER A 102 -12.48 -8.81 6.34
CA SER A 102 -12.07 -8.47 7.70
C SER A 102 -11.04 -9.48 8.19
N ALA A 103 -9.77 -9.10 8.15
CA ALA A 103 -8.72 -9.73 8.94
C ALA A 103 -8.03 -8.67 9.81
N GLU A 104 -8.53 -8.58 11.04
CA GLU A 104 -7.89 -8.08 12.27
C GLU A 104 -7.12 -6.76 12.20
N THR A 105 -7.85 -5.64 12.33
CA THR A 105 -7.31 -4.46 13.00
C THR A 105 -7.58 -4.61 14.49
N GLY A 106 -6.54 -4.90 15.27
CA GLY A 106 -6.58 -4.96 16.71
C GLY A 106 -7.07 -3.64 17.31
N THR A 107 -8.17 -3.73 18.06
CA THR A 107 -8.73 -2.64 18.86
C THR A 107 -7.70 -2.17 19.88
N ILE A 108 -7.15 -0.97 19.69
CA ILE A 108 -6.51 -0.22 20.78
C ILE A 108 -7.60 0.34 21.68
N THR A 109 -8.02 -0.46 22.66
CA THR A 109 -8.78 0.06 23.79
C THR A 109 -7.79 0.78 24.70
N SER A 110 -7.92 2.11 24.82
CA SER A 110 -7.26 2.84 25.89
C SER A 110 -7.90 2.43 27.21
N GLY A 111 -7.25 1.49 27.89
CA GLY A 111 -7.68 0.98 29.18
C GLY A 111 -6.61 0.07 29.75
N ASP A 112 -5.78 0.64 30.62
CA ASP A 112 -5.03 -0.01 31.70
C ASP A 112 -4.90 -1.53 31.60
N ALA A 113 -4.02 -2.00 30.72
CA ALA A 113 -3.61 -3.39 30.64
C ALA A 113 -2.12 -3.43 30.37
N HIS A 114 -1.39 -4.03 31.32
CA HIS A 114 0.03 -4.35 31.19
C HIS A 114 0.24 -5.11 29.86
N VAL A 115 0.92 -4.45 28.92
CA VAL A 115 1.37 -5.07 27.68
C VAL A 115 2.61 -5.87 28.02
N ASP A 116 2.55 -7.20 27.90
CA ASP A 116 3.74 -8.07 27.91
C ASP A 116 4.57 -7.76 26.65
N VAL A 117 5.46 -6.78 26.78
CA VAL A 117 6.45 -6.46 25.76
C VAL A 117 7.50 -7.56 25.79
N PRO A 118 7.84 -8.20 24.66
CA PRO A 118 8.91 -9.20 24.63
C PRO A 118 10.23 -8.59 25.13
N ASP A 119 10.90 -9.30 26.06
CA ASP A 119 12.08 -8.88 26.83
C ASP A 119 13.21 -8.22 26.01
N ASP A 120 13.29 -8.55 24.71
CA ASP A 120 14.37 -8.11 23.83
C ASP A 120 14.34 -6.59 23.55
N LEU A 121 13.16 -5.96 23.55
CA LEU A 121 13.03 -4.52 23.25
C LEU A 121 13.49 -3.61 24.40
N SER A 122 13.45 -4.10 25.64
CA SER A 122 13.91 -3.35 26.82
C SER A 122 15.45 -3.21 26.88
N SER A 123 16.17 -4.09 26.19
CA SER A 123 17.64 -4.07 26.14
C SER A 123 18.18 -2.90 25.30
N LEU A 124 17.42 -2.43 24.31
CA LEU A 124 17.83 -1.34 23.41
C LEU A 124 17.92 0.01 24.13
N ASP A 125 16.94 0.31 24.98
CA ASP A 125 16.94 1.54 25.77
C ASP A 125 18.01 1.50 26.88
N THR A 126 18.24 0.32 27.48
CA THR A 126 19.26 0.13 28.50
C THR A 126 20.68 0.26 27.91
N ALA A 127 20.95 -0.39 26.78
CA ALA A 127 22.23 -0.30 26.08
C ALA A 127 22.54 1.14 25.62
N GLN A 128 21.53 1.87 25.14
CA GLN A 128 21.69 3.24 24.69
C GLN A 128 21.95 4.22 25.85
N ARG A 129 21.37 3.97 27.02
CA ARG A 129 21.67 4.73 28.26
C ARG A 129 23.07 4.45 28.77
N GLU A 130 23.49 3.18 28.80
CA GLU A 130 24.83 2.80 29.25
C GLU A 130 25.93 3.39 28.37
N TYR A 131 25.74 3.42 27.04
CA TYR A 131 26.70 4.02 26.11
C TYR A 131 26.83 5.54 26.32
N ARG A 132 25.69 6.23 26.55
CA ARG A 132 25.67 7.67 26.82
C ARG A 132 26.33 8.02 28.15
N ASP A 133 26.18 7.18 29.16
CA ASP A 133 26.81 7.40 30.48
C ASP A 133 28.29 7.01 30.50
N GLN A 134 28.73 6.06 29.68
CA GLN A 134 30.16 5.82 29.43
C GLN A 134 30.81 7.03 28.74
N GLN A 135 30.19 7.54 27.68
CA GLN A 135 30.69 8.69 26.94
C GLN A 135 30.80 9.96 27.82
N ARG A 136 29.83 10.19 28.72
CA ARG A 136 29.92 11.30 29.69
C ARG A 136 31.00 11.12 30.75
N ARG A 137 31.33 9.89 31.13
CA ARG A 137 32.44 9.61 32.06
C ARG A 137 33.79 9.85 31.39
N ASP A 138 33.94 9.38 30.15
CA ASP A 138 35.17 9.57 29.38
C ASP A 138 35.44 11.06 29.08
N GLU A 139 34.40 11.84 28.80
CA GLU A 139 34.50 13.29 28.61
C GLU A 139 34.77 14.07 29.93
N GLY A 140 34.22 13.59 31.06
CA GLY A 140 34.44 14.19 32.37
C GLY A 140 35.85 13.96 32.94
N GLU A 141 36.48 12.84 32.61
CA GLU A 141 37.84 12.51 33.07
C GLU A 141 38.92 13.28 32.29
N ALA A 142 38.69 13.56 31.00
CA ALA A 142 39.58 14.40 30.18
C ALA A 142 39.59 15.89 30.60
N GLY A 143 38.50 16.39 31.17
CA GLY A 143 38.38 17.79 31.63
C GLY A 143 39.01 18.09 32.99
N SER A 144 39.31 17.05 33.79
CA SER A 144 39.86 17.20 35.15
C SER A 144 41.41 17.27 35.17
N ALA A 145 42.08 16.76 34.14
CA ALA A 145 43.55 16.67 34.09
C ALA A 145 44.26 17.97 33.65
N THR A 146 43.55 19.09 33.45
CA THR A 146 44.15 20.39 33.04
C THR A 146 43.82 21.53 34.02
N LYS A 147 43.85 21.27 35.32
CA LYS A 147 43.94 22.34 36.31
C LYS A 147 44.97 22.05 37.39
#